data_AF-A0A2V9ML22-F1
#
_entry.id   AF-A0A2V9ML22-F1
#
_cell.length_a   1.000
_cell.length_b   1.000
_cell.length_c   1.000
_cell.angle_alpha   90.00
_cell.angle_beta   90.00
_cell.angle_gamma   90.00
#
_symmetry.space_group_name_H-M   'P 1'
#
loop_
_entity.id
_entity.type
_entity.pdbx_description
1 polymer ?
#
loop_
_entity_poly.entity_id
_entity_poly.type
_entity_poly.pdbx_seq_one_letter_code
_entity_poly.pdbx_strand_id
1 'polypeptide(L)'
;MNSATIISESSVSSALTRRAFTTGLLAGTALFSLASRTGMATPALPRTKKPKSLAVSTMNGPVSCDSLGTTLVHEHVLWFSGPRLDNPGYTPIPDNLRSDTVDFAVSLLNAASRVGIDTVVDLTPHRPIDLYEEIAKRTPVKIVASTGFYRREKIPRSMADMEDERQM
;
A
#
# COMPACT_ATOMS: atom_id res chain seq x y z
N MET A 1 14.52 -3.95 57.75
CA MET A 1 15.67 -4.43 56.94
C MET A 1 15.10 -4.93 55.62
N ASN A 2 15.16 -4.28 54.46
CA ASN A 2 15.75 -3.04 53.92
C ASN A 2 14.69 -2.46 52.95
N SER A 3 14.24 -1.22 53.11
CA SER A 3 14.75 0.03 52.49
C SER A 3 14.70 0.09 50.95
N ALA A 4 13.67 0.82 50.49
CA ALA A 4 13.59 1.84 49.43
C ALA A 4 14.53 1.79 48.21
N THR A 5 13.98 2.08 47.02
CA THR A 5 14.29 3.31 46.26
C THR A 5 13.24 3.54 45.17
N ILE A 6 12.62 4.72 45.20
CA ILE A 6 11.79 5.33 44.15
C ILE A 6 12.75 5.92 43.12
N ILE A 7 12.53 5.67 41.82
CA ILE A 7 13.10 6.50 40.76
C ILE A 7 11.97 6.84 39.78
N SER A 8 11.63 8.14 39.78
CA SER A 8 10.85 8.83 38.77
C SER A 8 11.77 9.17 37.60
N GLU A 9 11.29 9.06 36.36
CA GLU A 9 11.64 9.84 35.16
C GLU A 9 11.17 9.01 33.95
N SER A 10 10.79 9.54 32.80
CA SER A 10 10.37 10.86 32.34
C SER A 10 9.78 10.63 30.94
N SER A 11 8.86 11.50 30.54
CA SER A 11 8.24 11.54 29.22
C SER A 11 9.30 11.59 28.10
N VAL A 12 9.27 10.63 27.16
CA VAL A 12 9.99 10.75 25.89
C VAL A 12 8.97 10.70 24.75
N SER A 13 8.49 11.88 24.41
CA SER A 13 7.80 12.19 23.15
C SER A 13 8.76 11.93 21.97
N SER A 14 8.44 10.97 21.11
CA SER A 14 9.18 10.70 19.87
C SER A 14 8.46 11.28 18.66
N ALA A 15 8.25 12.61 18.68
CA ALA A 15 7.93 13.37 17.49
C ALA A 15 9.24 13.78 16.79
N LEU A 16 9.73 12.95 15.87
CA LEU A 16 10.75 13.36 14.89
C LEU A 16 10.29 13.07 13.47
N THR A 17 9.36 13.93 13.05
CA THR A 17 9.04 14.21 11.65
C THR A 17 10.32 14.66 10.94
N ARG A 18 10.81 13.86 9.99
CA ARG A 18 11.89 14.24 9.07
C ARG A 18 11.39 15.26 8.05
N ARG A 19 11.29 16.53 8.45
CA ARG A 19 11.17 17.67 7.53
C ARG A 19 11.84 18.89 8.15
N ALA A 20 13.12 19.08 7.83
CA ALA A 20 13.80 20.38 7.94
C ALA A 20 15.00 20.39 6.99
N PHE A 21 14.72 20.64 5.71
CA PHE A 21 15.70 21.21 4.79
C PHE A 21 15.10 22.53 4.31
N THR A 22 15.91 23.58 4.23
CA THR A 22 15.56 25.01 4.25
C THR A 22 15.32 25.52 5.69
N THR A 23 16.17 26.36 6.27
CA THR A 23 16.39 27.76 5.86
C THR A 23 17.68 28.25 6.50
N GLY A 24 18.62 28.72 5.68
CA GLY A 24 19.85 29.34 6.16
C GLY A 24 20.46 30.22 5.08
N LEU A 25 20.11 31.50 5.07
CA LEU A 25 21.03 32.56 4.66
C LEU A 25 20.54 33.92 5.19
N LEU A 26 21.38 34.57 6.00
CA LEU A 26 21.20 35.94 6.46
C LEU A 26 21.45 36.95 5.31
N ALA A 27 20.68 38.04 5.37
CA ALA A 27 21.02 39.44 5.07
C ALA A 27 21.94 39.76 3.88
N GLY A 28 21.38 40.50 2.91
CA GLY A 28 22.14 41.23 1.91
C GLY A 28 21.24 42.13 1.06
N THR A 29 20.98 43.34 1.53
CA THR A 29 20.39 44.41 0.72
C THR A 29 21.35 44.80 -0.41
N ALA A 30 20.95 44.56 -1.66
CA ALA A 30 21.55 45.21 -2.82
C ALA A 30 20.42 45.57 -3.79
N LEU A 31 20.14 46.86 -3.90
CA LEU A 31 19.38 47.44 -5.00
C LEU A 31 20.06 47.05 -6.31
N PHE A 32 19.40 46.26 -7.15
CA PHE A 32 19.80 46.08 -8.53
C PHE A 32 18.81 46.77 -9.47
N SER A 33 19.39 47.65 -10.27
CA SER A 33 18.79 48.57 -11.21
C SER A 33 17.86 47.90 -12.22
N LEU A 34 16.78 48.62 -12.53
CA LEU A 34 15.82 48.37 -13.60
C LEU A 34 16.55 48.42 -14.96
N ALA A 35 16.83 47.26 -15.54
CA ALA A 35 17.29 47.13 -16.92
C ALA A 35 16.20 46.45 -17.75
N SER A 36 15.48 47.26 -18.52
CA SER A 36 14.60 46.82 -19.60
C SER A 36 15.40 46.02 -20.63
N ARG A 37 15.09 44.73 -20.78
CA ARG A 37 15.54 43.92 -21.92
C ARG A 37 14.41 43.02 -22.40
N THR A 38 13.82 43.46 -23.52
CA THR A 38 13.39 42.65 -24.67
C THR A 38 12.86 41.25 -24.36
N GLY A 39 11.53 41.09 -24.51
CA GLY A 39 10.87 39.79 -24.47
C GLY A 39 11.46 38.81 -25.48
N MET A 40 12.27 37.89 -25.00
CA MET A 40 12.52 36.64 -25.69
C MET A 40 11.39 35.68 -25.32
N ALA A 41 10.55 35.36 -26.29
CA ALA A 41 9.58 34.28 -26.15
C ALA A 41 10.34 32.98 -25.88
N THR A 42 10.19 32.43 -24.68
CA THR A 42 10.61 31.06 -24.37
C THR A 42 9.88 30.12 -25.33
N PRO A 43 10.58 29.28 -26.11
CA PRO A 43 9.91 28.31 -26.95
C PRO A 43 9.19 27.33 -26.03
N ALA A 44 7.86 27.36 -26.07
CA ALA A 44 7.05 26.38 -25.36
C ALA A 44 7.38 25.01 -25.94
N LEU A 45 7.96 24.13 -25.12
CA LEU A 45 8.17 22.73 -25.48
C LEU A 45 6.83 22.14 -25.97
N PRO A 46 6.81 21.38 -27.06
CA PRO A 46 5.59 20.75 -27.54
C PRO A 46 5.02 19.90 -26.39
N ARG A 47 3.82 20.27 -25.94
CA ARG A 47 3.11 19.55 -24.88
C ARG A 47 2.80 18.16 -25.42
N THR A 48 3.62 17.18 -25.05
CA THR A 48 3.40 15.77 -25.37
C THR A 48 1.98 15.42 -24.95
N LYS A 49 1.21 14.75 -25.82
CA LYS A 49 -0.10 14.21 -25.46
C LYS A 49 0.05 13.47 -24.14
N LYS A 50 -0.69 13.90 -23.12
CA LYS A 50 -0.73 13.20 -21.83
C LYS A 50 -1.13 11.76 -22.16
N PRO A 51 -0.30 10.74 -21.85
CA PRO A 51 -0.67 9.36 -22.11
C PRO A 51 -2.03 9.09 -21.47
N LYS A 52 -2.85 8.22 -22.08
CA LYS A 52 -4.04 7.68 -21.39
C LYS A 52 -3.56 7.24 -20.02
N SER A 53 -4.15 7.76 -18.94
CA SER A 53 -3.79 7.36 -17.60
C SER A 53 -3.94 5.85 -17.52
N LEU A 54 -2.81 5.15 -17.37
CA LEU A 54 -2.84 3.72 -17.11
C LEU A 54 -3.62 3.51 -15.81
N ALA A 55 -4.56 2.57 -15.83
CA ALA A 55 -5.41 2.29 -14.69
C ALA A 55 -4.99 0.98 -14.04
N VAL A 56 -5.02 0.94 -12.71
CA VAL A 56 -4.77 -0.26 -11.90
C VAL A 56 -6.07 -0.67 -11.23
N SER A 57 -6.48 -1.93 -11.44
CA SER A 57 -7.64 -2.49 -10.76
C SER A 57 -7.33 -2.72 -9.28
N THR A 58 -8.13 -2.12 -8.40
CA THR A 58 -8.09 -2.34 -6.95
C THR A 58 -9.41 -2.98 -6.49
N MET A 59 -9.47 -3.44 -5.24
CA MET A 59 -10.70 -4.00 -4.65
C MET A 59 -11.88 -3.01 -4.63
N ASN A 60 -11.62 -1.69 -4.63
CA ASN A 60 -12.66 -0.65 -4.71
C ASN A 60 -12.79 -0.05 -6.12
N GLY A 61 -12.30 -0.75 -7.15
CA GLY A 61 -12.36 -0.36 -8.54
C GLY A 61 -11.04 0.23 -9.09
N PRO A 62 -11.01 0.58 -10.39
CA PRO A 62 -9.80 1.07 -11.04
C PRO A 62 -9.38 2.45 -10.54
N VAL A 63 -8.07 2.65 -10.34
CA VAL A 63 -7.45 3.93 -9.99
C VAL A 63 -6.36 4.29 -10.99
N SER A 64 -6.01 5.58 -11.12
CA SER A 64 -4.87 5.99 -11.97
C SER A 64 -3.55 5.46 -11.38
N CYS A 65 -2.62 5.01 -12.23
CA CYS A 65 -1.26 4.63 -11.79
C CYS A 65 -0.56 5.77 -11.02
N ASP A 66 -0.83 7.03 -11.36
CA ASP A 66 -0.25 8.20 -10.68
C ASP A 66 -0.78 8.38 -9.24
N SER A 67 -1.83 7.64 -8.84
CA SER A 67 -2.51 7.76 -7.55
C SER A 67 -2.22 6.61 -6.57
N LEU A 68 -1.31 5.70 -6.93
CA LEU A 68 -0.95 4.56 -6.06
C LEU A 68 -0.23 5.01 -4.79
N GLY A 69 0.55 6.10 -4.84
CA GLY A 69 1.29 6.60 -3.68
C GLY A 69 2.34 5.60 -3.18
N THR A 70 2.68 5.64 -1.89
CA THR A 70 3.61 4.69 -1.29
C THR A 70 3.01 3.29 -1.32
N THR A 71 3.64 2.39 -2.07
CA THR A 71 3.08 1.07 -2.37
C THR A 71 3.96 -0.03 -1.80
N LEU A 72 3.37 -0.91 -0.99
CA LEU A 72 3.98 -2.19 -0.62
C LEU A 72 3.62 -3.23 -1.67
N VAL A 73 4.60 -3.69 -2.43
CA VAL A 73 4.38 -4.49 -3.65
C VAL A 73 4.21 -5.99 -3.40
N HIS A 74 4.37 -6.45 -2.17
CA HIS A 74 4.24 -7.87 -1.81
C HIS A 74 3.79 -7.98 -0.35
N GLU A 75 2.47 -8.06 -0.15
CA GLU A 75 1.88 -8.25 1.17
C GLU A 75 0.85 -9.38 1.16
N HIS A 76 0.43 -9.78 2.36
CA HIS A 76 -0.69 -10.68 2.57
C HIS A 76 -1.60 -10.08 3.64
N VAL A 77 -2.70 -9.45 3.22
CA VAL A 77 -3.71 -8.83 4.09
C VAL A 77 -4.33 -9.89 4.99
N LEU A 78 -4.68 -11.03 4.39
CA LEU A 78 -5.05 -12.25 5.11
C LEU A 78 -4.18 -13.39 4.57
N TRP A 79 -3.37 -13.99 5.43
CA TRP A 79 -2.54 -15.13 5.04
C TRP A 79 -3.26 -16.45 5.27
N PHE A 80 -3.50 -17.19 4.18
CA PHE A 80 -3.98 -18.56 4.22
C PHE A 80 -2.99 -19.45 3.47
N SER A 81 -2.38 -20.40 4.19
CA SER A 81 -1.63 -21.48 3.55
C SER A 81 -2.62 -22.58 3.14
N GLY A 82 -3.02 -22.60 1.85
CA GLY A 82 -4.10 -23.48 1.35
C GLY A 82 -3.85 -25.01 1.42
N PRO A 83 -4.86 -25.87 1.05
CA PRO A 83 -5.42 -25.79 -0.32
C PRO A 83 -6.91 -26.18 -0.55
N ARG A 84 -7.63 -25.41 -1.38
CA ARG A 84 -8.23 -25.74 -2.73
C ARG A 84 -9.40 -26.75 -2.88
N LEU A 85 -10.06 -26.60 -4.05
CA LEU A 85 -11.29 -27.24 -4.58
C LEU A 85 -11.44 -28.77 -4.38
N ASP A 86 -10.34 -29.47 -4.16
CA ASP A 86 -10.26 -30.93 -4.11
C ASP A 86 -9.38 -31.44 -2.95
N ASN A 87 -9.11 -30.63 -1.92
CA ASN A 87 -8.27 -31.06 -0.79
C ASN A 87 -8.93 -30.86 0.60
N PRO A 88 -9.04 -31.93 1.41
CA PRO A 88 -9.69 -31.95 2.74
C PRO A 88 -8.98 -31.15 3.85
N GLY A 89 -7.82 -30.55 3.58
CA GLY A 89 -7.06 -29.76 4.56
C GLY A 89 -7.40 -28.26 4.60
N TYR A 90 -8.30 -27.76 3.75
CA TYR A 90 -8.74 -26.37 3.82
C TYR A 90 -9.79 -26.20 4.91
N THR A 91 -9.44 -25.45 5.96
CA THR A 91 -10.40 -24.97 6.95
C THR A 91 -10.64 -23.48 6.69
N PRO A 92 -11.85 -23.08 6.24
CA PRO A 92 -12.18 -21.67 6.14
C PRO A 92 -12.10 -21.01 7.51
N ILE A 93 -11.99 -19.68 7.54
CA ILE A 93 -12.13 -18.94 8.80
C ILE A 93 -13.49 -19.30 9.42
N PRO A 94 -13.51 -19.80 10.67
CA PRO A 94 -14.77 -20.10 11.37
C PRO A 94 -15.69 -18.88 11.38
N ASP A 95 -16.99 -19.08 11.16
CA ASP A 95 -17.93 -17.98 10.97
C ASP A 95 -17.93 -16.97 12.13
N ASN A 96 -17.75 -17.46 13.36
CA ASN A 96 -17.66 -16.64 14.56
C ASN A 96 -16.38 -15.77 14.65
N LEU A 97 -15.35 -16.06 13.86
CA LEU A 97 -14.09 -15.32 13.82
C LEU A 97 -13.97 -14.39 12.60
N ARG A 98 -14.94 -14.44 11.67
CA ARG A 98 -14.89 -13.66 10.42
C ARG A 98 -14.89 -12.16 10.68
N SER A 99 -15.78 -11.67 11.55
CA SER A 99 -15.86 -10.25 11.91
C SER A 99 -14.55 -9.77 12.55
N ASP A 100 -14.06 -10.50 13.55
CA ASP A 100 -12.80 -10.17 14.24
C ASP A 100 -11.61 -10.15 13.28
N THR A 101 -11.61 -11.05 12.29
CA THR A 101 -10.57 -11.10 11.25
C THR A 101 -10.59 -9.85 10.38
N VAL A 102 -11.77 -9.40 9.94
CA VAL A 102 -11.91 -8.14 9.17
C VAL A 102 -11.48 -6.95 10.02
N ASP A 103 -11.95 -6.87 11.26
CA ASP A 103 -11.64 -5.77 12.17
C ASP A 103 -10.13 -5.65 12.41
N PHE A 104 -9.46 -6.79 12.59
CA PHE A 104 -8.01 -6.85 12.75
C PHE A 104 -7.27 -6.36 11.49
N ALA A 105 -7.64 -6.87 10.31
CA ALA A 105 -7.02 -6.45 9.05
C ALA A 105 -7.22 -4.95 8.77
N VAL A 106 -8.43 -4.43 8.99
CA VAL A 106 -8.74 -3.00 8.87
C VAL A 106 -7.92 -2.16 9.84
N SER A 107 -7.76 -2.61 11.08
CA SER A 107 -6.93 -1.91 12.08
C SER A 107 -5.48 -1.76 11.63
N LEU A 108 -4.88 -2.85 11.10
CA LEU A 108 -3.50 -2.84 10.59
C LEU A 108 -3.35 -1.96 9.34
N LEU A 109 -4.26 -2.05 8.38
CA LEU A 109 -4.22 -1.22 7.17
C LEU A 109 -4.41 0.26 7.51
N ASN A 110 -5.28 0.59 8.45
CA ASN A 110 -5.45 1.96 8.94
C ASN A 110 -4.19 2.45 9.68
N ALA A 111 -3.49 1.58 10.40
CA ALA A 111 -2.19 1.92 10.99
C ALA A 111 -1.12 2.18 9.93
N ALA A 112 -1.06 1.36 8.87
CA ALA A 112 -0.18 1.56 7.74
C ALA A 112 -0.47 2.89 7.02
N SER A 113 -1.75 3.24 6.83
CA SER A 113 -2.14 4.53 6.25
C SER A 113 -1.67 5.71 7.07
N ARG A 114 -1.73 5.65 8.42
CA ARG A 114 -1.25 6.72 9.30
C ARG A 114 0.24 6.99 9.18
N VAL A 115 1.04 6.01 8.74
CA VAL A 115 2.48 6.17 8.49
C VAL A 115 2.82 6.46 7.03
N GLY A 116 1.80 6.67 6.18
CA GLY A 116 1.96 7.10 4.79
C GLY A 116 1.96 5.98 3.75
N ILE A 117 1.49 4.77 4.09
CA ILE A 117 1.23 3.70 3.09
C ILE A 117 -0.12 3.93 2.42
N ASP A 118 -0.11 4.02 1.10
CA ASP A 118 -1.30 4.34 0.30
C ASP A 118 -1.89 3.10 -0.38
N THR A 119 -1.05 2.14 -0.75
CA THR A 119 -1.45 0.94 -1.52
C THR A 119 -0.69 -0.30 -1.05
N VAL A 120 -1.38 -1.44 -1.05
CA VAL A 120 -0.77 -2.77 -0.89
C VAL A 120 -1.13 -3.65 -2.09
N VAL A 121 -0.16 -4.42 -2.57
CA VAL A 121 -0.38 -5.48 -3.56
C VAL A 121 -0.40 -6.81 -2.81
N ASP A 122 -1.57 -7.44 -2.79
CA ASP A 122 -1.79 -8.66 -2.05
C ASP A 122 -1.52 -9.89 -2.93
N LEU A 123 -0.53 -10.70 -2.54
CA LEU A 123 -0.08 -11.88 -3.27
C LEU A 123 -0.73 -13.18 -2.82
N THR A 124 -1.90 -13.12 -2.17
CA THR A 124 -2.70 -14.29 -1.77
C THR A 124 -3.58 -14.73 -2.94
N PRO A 125 -3.17 -15.71 -3.78
CA PRO A 125 -3.79 -15.91 -5.10
C PRO A 125 -5.24 -16.41 -5.00
N HIS A 126 -5.55 -17.08 -3.90
CA HIS A 126 -6.89 -17.55 -3.55
C HIS A 126 -7.28 -16.98 -2.18
N ARG A 127 -8.31 -16.12 -2.18
CA ARG A 127 -8.70 -15.30 -1.04
C ARG A 127 -10.22 -15.41 -0.81
N PRO A 128 -10.71 -15.30 0.45
CA PRO A 128 -12.14 -15.10 0.72
C PRO A 128 -12.53 -13.70 0.25
N ILE A 129 -13.00 -13.60 -1.00
CA ILE A 129 -13.20 -12.32 -1.67
C ILE A 129 -14.21 -11.43 -0.95
N ASP A 130 -15.20 -12.05 -0.32
CA ASP A 130 -16.23 -11.41 0.50
C ASP A 130 -15.64 -10.66 1.71
N LEU A 131 -14.67 -11.25 2.41
CA LEU A 131 -13.96 -10.56 3.50
C LEU A 131 -13.10 -9.41 2.95
N TYR A 132 -12.45 -9.60 1.79
CA TYR A 132 -11.63 -8.54 1.18
C TYR A 132 -12.48 -7.35 0.71
N GLU A 133 -13.70 -7.58 0.21
CA GLU A 133 -14.64 -6.50 -0.12
C GLU A 133 -15.04 -5.70 1.13
N GLU A 134 -15.26 -6.37 2.26
CA GLU A 134 -15.57 -5.69 3.52
C GLU A 134 -14.37 -4.88 4.02
N ILE A 135 -13.17 -5.47 4.02
CA ILE A 135 -11.93 -4.80 4.41
C ILE A 135 -11.70 -3.56 3.55
N ALA A 136 -11.79 -3.69 2.22
CA ALA A 136 -11.53 -2.61 1.28
C ALA A 136 -12.48 -1.43 1.47
N LYS A 137 -13.74 -1.65 1.85
CA LYS A 137 -14.71 -0.58 2.14
C LYS A 137 -14.39 0.19 3.43
N ARG A 138 -13.60 -0.37 4.33
CA ARG A 138 -13.38 0.12 5.71
C ARG A 138 -11.99 0.71 5.94
N THR A 139 -11.14 0.77 4.91
CA THR A 139 -9.78 1.31 4.98
C THR A 139 -9.51 2.25 3.80
N PRO A 140 -8.71 3.32 3.99
CA PRO A 140 -8.28 4.18 2.88
C PRO A 140 -7.15 3.55 2.04
N VAL A 141 -6.53 2.47 2.50
CA VAL A 141 -5.46 1.77 1.77
C VAL A 141 -6.05 1.05 0.56
N LYS A 142 -5.48 1.29 -0.62
CA LYS A 142 -5.90 0.60 -1.84
C LYS A 142 -5.33 -0.82 -1.83
N ILE A 143 -6.15 -1.81 -2.12
CA ILE A 143 -5.73 -3.21 -2.19
C ILE A 143 -5.76 -3.65 -3.65
N VAL A 144 -4.60 -3.99 -4.21
CA VAL A 144 -4.49 -4.62 -5.53
C VAL A 144 -4.46 -6.13 -5.30
N ALA A 145 -5.49 -6.83 -5.78
CA ALA A 145 -5.58 -8.28 -5.65
C ALA A 145 -4.83 -9.00 -6.79
N SER A 146 -4.14 -10.08 -6.44
CA SER A 146 -3.56 -11.05 -7.39
C SER A 146 -4.52 -12.22 -7.63
N THR A 147 -4.26 -12.93 -8.74
CA THR A 147 -4.86 -14.21 -9.13
C THR A 147 -3.76 -15.21 -9.50
N GLY A 148 -4.08 -16.49 -9.60
CA GLY A 148 -3.16 -17.56 -9.99
C GLY A 148 -2.93 -18.59 -8.88
N PHE A 149 -1.77 -19.26 -8.89
CA PHE A 149 -1.43 -20.32 -7.96
C PHE A 149 -0.02 -20.14 -7.38
N TYR A 150 0.15 -20.47 -6.10
CA TYR A 150 1.39 -20.17 -5.37
C TYR A 150 2.56 -21.10 -5.75
N ARG A 151 2.35 -22.41 -5.73
CA ARG A 151 3.36 -23.43 -6.05
C ARG A 151 2.77 -24.52 -6.91
N ARG A 152 3.60 -25.22 -7.69
CA ARG A 152 3.18 -26.33 -8.56
C ARG A 152 2.39 -27.40 -7.82
N GLU A 153 2.80 -27.76 -6.59
CA GLU A 153 2.09 -28.75 -5.77
C GLU A 153 0.73 -28.25 -5.26
N LYS A 154 0.48 -26.95 -5.37
CA LYS A 154 -0.77 -26.28 -5.05
C LYS A 154 -1.53 -25.89 -6.33
N ILE A 155 -1.24 -26.46 -7.50
CA ILE A 155 -2.05 -26.33 -8.74
C ILE A 155 -2.99 -27.54 -8.82
N PRO A 156 -4.24 -27.45 -9.32
CA PRO A 156 -5.13 -28.60 -9.35
C PRO A 156 -4.62 -29.50 -10.47
N ARG A 157 -4.78 -30.81 -10.36
CA ARG A 157 -4.23 -31.72 -11.39
C ARG A 157 -4.71 -31.34 -12.79
N SER A 158 -5.96 -30.89 -12.93
CA SER A 158 -6.52 -30.42 -14.20
C SER A 158 -5.82 -29.21 -14.84
N MET A 159 -5.12 -28.38 -14.05
CA MET A 159 -4.36 -27.22 -14.57
C MET A 159 -2.85 -27.42 -14.48
N ALA A 160 -2.37 -28.50 -13.85
CA ALA A 160 -0.93 -28.73 -13.61
C ALA A 160 -0.15 -29.12 -14.86
N ASP A 161 -0.85 -29.65 -15.87
CA ASP A 161 -0.29 -30.09 -17.16
C ASP A 161 -0.48 -29.04 -18.27
N MET A 162 -1.09 -27.90 -17.96
CA MET A 162 -1.16 -26.78 -18.89
C MET A 162 0.22 -26.15 -19.04
N GLU A 163 0.66 -25.86 -20.26
CA GLU A 163 1.84 -25.02 -20.51
C GLU A 163 1.69 -23.69 -19.75
N ASP A 164 2.76 -23.17 -19.15
CA ASP A 164 2.71 -22.01 -18.23
C ASP A 164 2.00 -20.79 -18.85
N GLU A 165 2.07 -20.60 -20.17
CA GLU A 165 1.38 -19.52 -20.89
C GLU A 165 -0.16 -19.66 -20.91
N ARG A 166 -0.69 -20.87 -20.66
CA ARG A 166 -2.14 -21.16 -20.62
C ARG A 166 -2.70 -21.17 -19.19
N GLN A 167 -1.87 -20.93 -18.18
CA GLN A 167 -2.25 -20.99 -16.76
C GLN A 167 -2.72 -19.64 -16.18
N MET A 168 -2.66 -18.56 -16.98
CA MET A 168 -3.07 -17.19 -16.61
C MET A 168 -4.41 -16.82 -17.23
#